data_AF-A0A3A5ARZ5-F1
#
_entry.id   AF-A0A3A5ARZ5-F1
#
_cell.length_a   1.000
_cell.length_b   1.000
_cell.length_c   1.000
_cell.angle_alpha   90.00
_cell.angle_beta   90.00
_cell.angle_gamma   90.00
#
_symmetry.space_group_name_H-M   'P 1'
#
loop_
_entity.id
_entity.type
_entity.pdbx_description
1 polymer ?
#
loop_
_entity_poly.entity_id
_entity_poly.type
_entity_poly.pdbx_seq_one_letter_code
_entity_poly.pdbx_strand_id
1 'polypeptide(L)'
;MRTVHIELPAQEYAEVLNHKAFSAASHRKILNATEKYGSSRMVVFGTGSTGHTVRELLGERFLRFVDSETLSELKWLDFDAVLVATSPIHYPSVLRGLSENLPSKKVDAITIFGSSSEIDIALVLETQPRSGTHYTIDNLVRCLRLGYGSVFREDGNAGFRRSRDGRFYYECREDKRSYIIKSHFFQPLHFPEYRFTKTVFQVSYLFDSYYSWGRMLALSPKNTDYRLLESSKEWSMLRSYIPLNRQWLSYVRDRFFVRYEDYYRDFNGTIQRISDFLGVPRLEGFASPRPNMKRTFWSDGYHDFMDENVFLGLLREFSEQIRFFWPEKADRLSYRGSSNRKKE
;
A
#
# COMPACT_ATOMS: atom_id res chain seq x y z
N MET A 1 9.25 1.35 -31.25
CA MET A 1 10.03 1.46 -30.00
C MET A 1 10.88 0.21 -29.85
N ARG A 2 12.18 0.34 -29.58
CA ARG A 2 13.06 -0.79 -29.25
C ARG A 2 13.22 -0.85 -27.74
N THR A 3 13.27 -2.06 -27.18
CA THR A 3 13.54 -2.27 -25.76
C THR A 3 15.01 -2.68 -25.57
N VAL A 4 15.65 -2.08 -24.59
CA VAL A 4 17.03 -2.33 -24.20
C VAL A 4 17.06 -2.73 -22.73
N HIS A 5 17.83 -3.76 -22.40
CA HIS A 5 17.97 -4.25 -21.03
C HIS A 5 19.42 -4.04 -20.53
N ILE A 6 19.58 -3.35 -19.40
CA ILE A 6 20.88 -3.19 -18.71
C ILE A 6 21.18 -4.43 -17.83
N GLU A 7 20.12 -5.10 -17.35
CA GLU A 7 20.18 -6.33 -16.57
C GLU A 7 20.98 -6.21 -15.26
N LEU A 8 20.75 -5.14 -14.50
CA LEU A 8 21.24 -5.07 -13.12
C LEU A 8 20.55 -6.14 -12.25
N PRO A 9 21.28 -6.79 -11.33
CA PRO A 9 20.71 -7.80 -10.45
C PRO A 9 19.64 -7.21 -9.53
N ALA A 10 18.66 -8.01 -9.12
CA ALA A 10 17.55 -7.55 -8.29
C ALA A 10 18.01 -7.08 -6.88
N GLN A 11 19.17 -7.52 -6.42
CA GLN A 11 19.83 -7.03 -5.21
C GLN A 11 20.15 -5.53 -5.32
N GLU A 12 20.56 -5.03 -6.49
CA GLU A 12 20.80 -3.59 -6.70
C GLU A 12 19.51 -2.78 -6.60
N TYR A 13 18.36 -3.37 -6.95
CA TYR A 13 17.09 -2.71 -6.73
C TYR A 13 16.83 -2.50 -5.23
N ALA A 14 17.09 -3.52 -4.40
CA ALA A 14 16.96 -3.40 -2.94
C ALA A 14 17.94 -2.37 -2.35
N GLU A 15 19.20 -2.38 -2.79
CA GLU A 15 20.20 -1.38 -2.40
C GLU A 15 19.74 0.05 -2.69
N VAL A 16 19.17 0.30 -3.87
CA VAL A 16 18.65 1.63 -4.22
C VAL A 16 17.45 2.02 -3.35
N LEU A 17 16.58 1.08 -2.97
CA LEU A 17 15.45 1.40 -2.09
C LEU A 17 15.88 1.77 -0.68
N ASN A 18 16.90 1.08 -0.17
CA ASN A 18 17.41 1.21 1.19
C ASN A 18 18.40 2.37 1.34
N HIS A 19 19.35 2.49 0.41
CA HIS A 19 20.49 3.40 0.49
C HIS A 19 20.45 4.54 -0.51
N LYS A 20 19.46 4.56 -1.43
CA LYS A 20 19.29 5.59 -2.47
C LYS A 20 20.49 5.74 -3.39
N ALA A 21 21.30 4.70 -3.53
CA ALA A 21 22.50 4.70 -4.35
C ALA A 21 22.63 3.39 -5.11
N PHE A 22 23.14 3.47 -6.35
CA PHE A 22 23.66 2.31 -7.06
C PHE A 22 25.10 2.04 -6.64
N SER A 23 25.55 0.79 -6.76
CA SER A 23 26.99 0.52 -6.67
C SER A 23 27.76 1.25 -7.79
N ALA A 24 29.05 1.52 -7.59
CA ALA A 24 29.89 2.17 -8.60
C ALA A 24 29.99 1.36 -9.91
N ALA A 25 29.84 0.03 -9.85
CA ALA A 25 29.78 -0.82 -11.04
C ALA A 25 28.45 -0.64 -11.79
N SER A 26 27.34 -0.65 -11.08
CA SER A 26 26.00 -0.44 -11.62
C SER A 26 25.82 0.97 -12.21
N HIS A 27 26.38 1.99 -11.54
CA HIS A 27 26.44 3.35 -12.05
C HIS A 27 27.10 3.41 -13.43
N ARG A 28 28.29 2.83 -13.58
CA ARG A 28 29.01 2.78 -14.86
C ARG A 28 28.23 2.02 -15.94
N LYS A 29 27.58 0.91 -15.58
CA LYS A 29 26.74 0.16 -16.54
C LYS A 29 25.59 1.00 -17.08
N ILE A 30 24.91 1.75 -16.21
CA ILE A 30 23.80 2.62 -16.63
C ILE A 30 24.32 3.75 -17.53
N LEU A 31 25.39 4.44 -17.14
CA LEU A 31 25.98 5.52 -17.96
C LEU A 31 26.47 5.03 -19.32
N ASN A 32 27.19 3.90 -19.36
CA ASN A 32 27.65 3.32 -20.61
C ASN A 32 26.47 2.94 -21.52
N ALA A 33 25.37 2.45 -20.95
CA ALA A 33 24.16 2.19 -21.71
C ALA A 33 23.58 3.49 -22.27
N THR A 34 23.39 4.53 -21.46
CA THR A 34 22.80 5.80 -21.94
C THR A 34 23.67 6.52 -22.97
N GLU A 35 24.99 6.40 -22.88
CA GLU A 35 25.95 6.88 -23.88
C GLU A 35 25.91 6.10 -25.18
N LYS A 36 25.88 4.76 -25.11
CA LYS A 36 25.83 3.89 -26.29
C LYS A 36 24.61 4.17 -27.17
N TYR A 37 23.49 4.60 -26.58
CA TYR A 37 22.27 4.94 -27.32
C TYR A 37 22.16 6.43 -27.69
N GLY A 38 23.23 7.21 -27.49
CA GLY A 38 23.31 8.61 -27.92
C GLY A 38 22.21 9.50 -27.31
N SER A 39 21.64 9.10 -26.17
CA SER A 39 20.45 9.73 -25.61
C SER A 39 20.86 11.00 -24.85
N SER A 40 20.65 12.15 -25.49
CA SER A 40 20.93 13.48 -24.95
C SER A 40 19.80 14.02 -24.07
N ARG A 41 18.56 13.61 -24.35
CA ARG A 41 17.34 14.01 -23.64
C ARG A 41 16.56 12.77 -23.24
N MET A 42 16.51 12.49 -21.94
CA MET A 42 15.95 11.27 -21.39
C MET A 42 14.79 11.55 -20.45
N VAL A 43 13.71 10.81 -20.64
CA VAL A 43 12.60 10.77 -19.70
C VAL A 43 12.84 9.61 -18.73
N VAL A 44 12.48 9.78 -17.46
CA VAL A 44 12.49 8.68 -16.47
C VAL A 44 11.07 8.28 -16.14
N PHE A 45 10.72 7.02 -16.42
CA PHE A 45 9.47 6.41 -15.96
C PHE A 45 9.63 5.94 -14.51
N GLY A 46 8.80 6.45 -13.61
CA GLY A 46 8.82 6.16 -12.18
C GLY A 46 9.43 7.32 -11.38
N THR A 47 8.62 7.96 -10.56
CA THR A 47 9.02 9.07 -9.66
C THR A 47 9.47 8.60 -8.27
N GLY A 48 9.70 7.29 -8.10
CA GLY A 48 10.11 6.67 -6.84
C GLY A 48 11.57 6.95 -6.47
N SER A 49 12.05 6.33 -5.38
CA SER A 49 13.47 6.43 -4.96
C SER A 49 14.42 6.05 -6.10
N THR A 50 14.12 4.96 -6.80
CA THR A 50 14.89 4.50 -7.97
C THR A 50 14.94 5.56 -9.06
N GLY A 51 13.80 6.16 -9.41
CA GLY A 51 13.73 7.25 -10.37
C GLY A 51 14.56 8.47 -9.96
N HIS A 52 14.52 8.85 -8.69
CA HIS A 52 15.33 9.95 -8.17
C HIS A 52 16.83 9.67 -8.22
N THR A 53 17.27 8.47 -7.85
CA THR A 53 18.68 8.05 -7.96
C THR A 53 19.12 8.03 -9.43
N VAL A 54 18.25 7.57 -10.34
CA VAL A 54 18.51 7.62 -11.79
C VAL A 54 18.59 9.04 -12.31
N ARG A 55 17.71 9.95 -11.87
CA ARG A 55 17.76 11.37 -12.24
C ARG A 55 19.11 11.98 -11.88
N GLU A 56 19.60 11.72 -10.67
CA GLU A 56 20.91 12.22 -10.22
C GLU A 56 22.05 11.71 -11.08
N LEU A 57 21.99 10.44 -11.49
CA LEU A 57 22.93 9.82 -12.41
C LEU A 57 22.89 10.43 -13.82
N LEU A 58 21.70 10.76 -14.34
CA LEU A 58 21.54 11.33 -15.68
C LEU A 58 22.00 12.79 -15.78
N GLY A 59 22.00 13.54 -14.68
CA GLY A 59 22.39 14.94 -14.67
C GLY A 59 21.61 15.78 -15.69
N GLU A 60 22.32 16.51 -16.53
CA GLU A 60 21.74 17.38 -17.57
C GLU A 60 20.92 16.63 -18.64
N ARG A 61 21.13 15.31 -18.80
CA ARG A 61 20.34 14.50 -19.75
C ARG A 61 18.92 14.25 -19.28
N PHE A 62 18.63 14.45 -18.00
CA PHE A 62 17.29 14.27 -17.46
C PHE A 62 16.35 15.39 -17.94
N LEU A 63 15.27 15.00 -18.61
CA LEU A 63 14.24 15.93 -19.06
C LEU A 63 13.11 16.08 -18.03
N ARG A 64 12.46 14.97 -17.68
CA ARG A 64 11.36 14.94 -16.71
C ARG A 64 11.05 13.52 -16.24
N PHE A 65 10.26 13.46 -15.18
CA PHE A 65 9.58 12.22 -14.79
C PHE A 65 8.25 12.05 -15.52
N VAL A 66 7.87 10.78 -15.68
CA VAL A 66 6.52 10.33 -16.06
C VAL A 66 6.16 9.05 -15.29
N ASP A 67 4.88 8.75 -15.27
CA ASP A 67 4.28 7.55 -14.69
C ASP A 67 3.08 7.10 -15.55
N SER A 68 2.37 6.06 -15.11
CA SER A 68 1.22 5.50 -15.84
C SER A 68 0.11 6.54 -16.12
N GLU A 69 -0.05 7.58 -15.30
CA GLU A 69 -1.09 8.60 -15.44
C GLU A 69 -0.68 9.68 -16.46
N THR A 70 0.63 9.97 -16.54
CA THR A 70 1.20 11.04 -17.39
C THR A 70 1.83 10.52 -18.68
N LEU A 71 1.76 9.21 -18.95
CA LEU A 71 2.31 8.59 -20.18
C LEU A 71 1.82 9.25 -21.47
N SER A 72 0.55 9.69 -21.51
CA SER A 72 -0.03 10.32 -22.70
C SER A 72 0.62 11.65 -23.05
N GLU A 73 1.23 12.34 -22.08
CA GLU A 73 1.92 13.62 -22.29
C GLU A 73 3.20 13.46 -23.13
N LEU A 74 3.80 12.25 -23.14
CA LEU A 74 5.00 11.95 -23.91
C LEU A 74 4.84 12.17 -25.41
N LYS A 75 3.62 12.10 -25.94
CA LYS A 75 3.35 12.32 -27.36
C LYS A 75 3.86 13.68 -27.85
N TRP A 76 3.84 14.68 -26.98
CA TRP A 76 4.17 16.08 -27.33
C TRP A 76 5.61 16.48 -27.01
N LEU A 77 6.39 15.59 -26.39
CA LEU A 77 7.74 15.92 -25.92
C LEU A 77 8.83 15.41 -26.85
N ASP A 78 9.88 16.21 -27.04
CA ASP A 78 11.07 15.79 -27.78
C ASP A 78 12.11 15.16 -26.84
N PHE A 79 12.36 13.87 -27.03
CA PHE A 79 13.27 13.04 -26.22
C PHE A 79 13.73 11.80 -27.01
N ASP A 80 14.88 11.26 -26.61
CA ASP A 80 15.55 10.15 -27.31
C ASP A 80 15.18 8.78 -26.73
N ALA A 81 15.03 8.72 -25.41
CA ALA A 81 14.81 7.47 -24.69
C ALA A 81 14.01 7.66 -23.39
N VAL A 82 13.37 6.57 -22.96
CA VAL A 82 12.73 6.44 -21.66
C VAL A 82 13.53 5.45 -20.83
N LEU A 83 14.09 5.90 -19.69
CA LEU A 83 14.66 5.01 -18.69
C LEU A 83 13.55 4.53 -17.76
N VAL A 84 13.34 3.21 -17.67
CA VAL A 84 12.30 2.60 -16.84
C VAL A 84 12.85 2.31 -15.45
N ALA A 85 12.64 3.24 -14.52
CA ALA A 85 13.18 3.26 -13.16
C ALA A 85 12.11 2.91 -12.10
N THR A 86 11.34 1.86 -12.36
CA THR A 86 10.36 1.28 -11.42
C THR A 86 10.73 -0.18 -11.11
N SER A 87 9.95 -0.86 -10.27
CA SER A 87 10.19 -2.28 -9.97
C SER A 87 10.11 -3.13 -11.27
N PRO A 88 11.02 -4.10 -11.44
CA PRO A 88 11.08 -4.92 -12.65
C PRO A 88 9.81 -5.73 -12.92
N ILE A 89 8.99 -6.00 -11.89
CA ILE A 89 7.72 -6.73 -12.07
C ILE A 89 6.72 -5.95 -12.93
N HIS A 90 6.86 -4.63 -12.96
CA HIS A 90 5.98 -3.72 -13.68
C HIS A 90 6.42 -3.50 -15.13
N TYR A 91 7.62 -3.94 -15.51
CA TYR A 91 8.17 -3.67 -16.84
C TYR A 91 7.25 -4.11 -17.98
N PRO A 92 6.61 -5.31 -17.98
CA PRO A 92 5.71 -5.70 -19.06
C PRO A 92 4.54 -4.72 -19.25
N SER A 93 3.94 -4.26 -18.15
CA SER A 93 2.83 -3.29 -18.13
C SER A 93 3.29 -1.91 -18.62
N VAL A 94 4.44 -1.44 -18.13
CA VAL A 94 5.01 -0.14 -18.52
C VAL A 94 5.42 -0.11 -19.99
N LEU A 95 6.12 -1.14 -20.47
CA LEU A 95 6.58 -1.22 -21.85
C LEU A 95 5.40 -1.30 -22.84
N ARG A 96 4.33 -2.01 -22.47
CA ARG A 96 3.08 -2.01 -23.24
C ARG A 96 2.47 -0.62 -23.30
N GLY A 97 2.30 0.05 -22.15
CA GLY A 97 1.75 1.40 -22.09
C GLY A 97 2.58 2.42 -22.88
N LEU A 98 3.92 2.32 -22.84
CA LEU A 98 4.81 3.14 -23.66
C LEU A 98 4.60 2.88 -25.16
N SER A 99 4.47 1.62 -25.56
CA SER A 99 4.26 1.23 -26.97
C SER A 99 2.92 1.76 -27.51
N GLU A 100 1.86 1.67 -26.69
CA GLU A 100 0.52 2.15 -27.03
C GLU A 100 0.44 3.69 -27.08
N ASN A 101 1.19 4.38 -26.22
CA ASN A 101 1.20 5.85 -26.18
C ASN A 101 2.20 6.47 -27.17
N LEU A 102 3.19 5.73 -27.66
CA LEU A 102 4.24 6.26 -28.54
C LEU A 102 4.40 5.42 -29.81
N PRO A 103 3.32 5.08 -30.54
CA PRO A 103 3.38 4.13 -31.65
C PRO A 103 4.25 4.61 -32.81
N SER A 104 4.31 5.92 -33.04
CA SER A 104 5.04 6.55 -34.14
C SER A 104 6.42 7.09 -33.75
N LYS A 105 6.79 7.10 -32.46
CA LYS A 105 8.09 7.61 -32.03
C LYS A 105 9.17 6.54 -32.10
N LYS A 106 10.30 6.87 -32.72
CA LYS A 106 11.52 6.07 -32.71
C LYS A 106 12.33 6.35 -31.44
N VAL A 107 11.77 5.99 -30.29
CA VAL A 107 12.44 6.09 -28.98
C VAL A 107 12.83 4.72 -28.46
N ASP A 108 13.89 4.68 -27.66
CA ASP A 108 14.31 3.48 -26.93
C ASP A 108 13.66 3.45 -25.54
N ALA A 109 13.20 2.28 -25.11
CA ALA A 109 12.82 2.03 -23.72
C ALA A 109 13.91 1.20 -23.04
N ILE A 110 14.61 1.79 -22.08
CA ILE A 110 15.77 1.20 -21.40
C ILE A 110 15.35 0.74 -20.01
N THR A 111 15.30 -0.57 -19.77
CA THR A 111 15.03 -1.14 -18.45
C THR A 111 16.33 -1.38 -17.69
N ILE A 112 16.34 -1.03 -16.40
CA ILE A 112 17.57 -1.01 -15.60
C ILE A 112 17.86 -2.39 -14.98
N PHE A 113 16.87 -2.98 -14.32
CA PHE A 113 17.04 -4.27 -13.65
C PHE A 113 16.76 -5.43 -14.60
N GLY A 114 17.27 -6.61 -14.27
CA GLY A 114 16.86 -7.85 -14.93
C GLY A 114 15.36 -8.06 -14.81
N SER A 115 14.74 -8.61 -15.85
CA SER A 115 13.30 -8.89 -15.81
C SER A 115 13.00 -9.86 -14.68
N SER A 116 12.13 -9.46 -13.75
CA SER A 116 11.70 -10.31 -12.65
C SER A 116 10.56 -11.23 -13.08
N SER A 117 10.64 -11.80 -14.29
CA SER A 117 9.68 -12.78 -14.79
C SER A 117 9.54 -14.01 -13.87
N GLU A 118 10.40 -14.13 -12.86
CA GLU A 118 10.34 -15.09 -11.76
C GLU A 118 9.55 -14.63 -10.51
N ILE A 119 9.14 -13.36 -10.41
CA ILE A 119 8.39 -12.86 -9.25
C ILE A 119 6.89 -13.11 -9.46
N ASP A 120 6.35 -13.92 -8.57
CA ASP A 120 4.94 -14.25 -8.46
C ASP A 120 4.30 -13.44 -7.31
N ILE A 121 3.09 -12.93 -7.52
CA ILE A 121 2.32 -12.30 -6.45
C ILE A 121 1.28 -13.31 -5.99
N ALA A 122 1.61 -13.97 -4.88
CA ALA A 122 0.73 -14.97 -4.29
C ALA A 122 -0.54 -14.35 -3.69
N LEU A 123 -0.43 -13.13 -3.13
CA LEU A 123 -1.50 -12.52 -2.35
C LEU A 123 -1.39 -11.00 -2.30
N VAL A 124 -2.51 -10.31 -2.44
CA VAL A 124 -2.67 -8.91 -2.00
C VAL A 124 -3.39 -8.90 -0.64
N LEU A 125 -2.81 -8.24 0.35
CA LEU A 125 -3.50 -7.88 1.59
C LEU A 125 -3.90 -6.41 1.54
N GLU A 126 -5.17 -6.16 1.27
CA GLU A 126 -5.72 -4.82 1.19
C GLU A 126 -6.49 -4.47 2.47
N THR A 127 -6.14 -3.37 3.12
CA THR A 127 -6.64 -3.11 4.47
C THR A 127 -7.10 -1.68 4.70
N GLN A 128 -7.90 -1.49 5.75
CA GLN A 128 -7.96 -0.18 6.41
C GLN A 128 -6.60 0.12 7.07
N PRO A 129 -6.14 1.37 7.15
CA PRO A 129 -4.99 1.73 7.96
C PRO A 129 -5.19 1.29 9.40
N ARG A 130 -4.10 0.85 10.04
CA ARG A 130 -4.08 0.51 11.47
C ARG A 130 -5.04 -0.61 11.87
N SER A 131 -5.40 -1.48 10.93
CA SER A 131 -6.27 -2.64 11.16
C SER A 131 -5.50 -3.91 11.54
N GLY A 132 -4.28 -3.79 12.07
CA GLY A 132 -3.42 -4.96 12.33
C GLY A 132 -2.74 -5.53 11.08
N THR A 133 -2.58 -4.73 10.03
CA THR A 133 -1.98 -5.14 8.75
C THR A 133 -0.62 -5.83 8.89
N HIS A 134 0.29 -5.25 9.70
CA HIS A 134 1.64 -5.83 9.89
C HIS A 134 1.58 -7.17 10.62
N TYR A 135 0.74 -7.28 11.66
CA TYR A 135 0.54 -8.54 12.35
C TYR A 135 0.14 -9.66 11.39
N THR A 136 -0.81 -9.39 10.48
CA THR A 136 -1.24 -10.38 9.48
C THR A 136 -0.14 -10.70 8.47
N ILE A 137 0.55 -9.68 7.94
CA ILE A 137 1.65 -9.85 6.98
C ILE A 137 2.77 -10.67 7.59
N ASP A 138 3.26 -10.30 8.77
CA ASP A 138 4.40 -10.97 9.42
C ASP A 138 4.12 -12.45 9.64
N ASN A 139 2.88 -12.77 10.05
CA ASN A 139 2.45 -14.15 10.19
C ASN A 139 2.35 -14.88 8.85
N LEU A 140 1.73 -14.29 7.83
CA LEU A 140 1.59 -14.92 6.51
C LEU A 140 2.94 -15.13 5.82
N VAL A 141 3.82 -14.13 5.86
CA VAL A 141 5.21 -14.21 5.38
C VAL A 141 5.93 -15.39 6.02
N ARG A 142 5.79 -15.56 7.34
CA ARG A 142 6.41 -16.67 8.07
C ARG A 142 5.80 -18.02 7.69
N CYS A 143 4.48 -18.16 7.73
CA CYS A 143 3.79 -19.44 7.51
C CYS A 143 3.95 -19.94 6.08
N LEU A 144 3.84 -19.03 5.11
CA LEU A 144 3.87 -19.35 3.68
C LEU A 144 5.25 -19.17 3.05
N ARG A 145 6.25 -18.73 3.83
CA ARG A 145 7.61 -18.45 3.37
C ARG A 145 7.65 -17.52 2.16
N LEU A 146 6.81 -16.49 2.16
CA LEU A 146 6.70 -15.50 1.09
C LEU A 146 7.66 -14.33 1.29
N GLY A 147 7.96 -13.61 0.20
CA GLY A 147 8.55 -12.27 0.26
C GLY A 147 7.50 -11.20 0.59
N TYR A 148 7.94 -9.99 0.93
CA TYR A 148 7.06 -8.86 1.24
C TYR A 148 7.23 -7.72 0.23
N GLY A 149 6.11 -7.14 -0.18
CA GLY A 149 6.06 -5.91 -0.94
C GLY A 149 4.94 -4.97 -0.48
N SER A 150 5.06 -3.69 -0.83
CA SER A 150 4.16 -2.64 -0.39
C SER A 150 4.12 -1.48 -1.37
N VAL A 151 2.94 -0.88 -1.57
CA VAL A 151 2.77 0.41 -2.28
C VAL A 151 3.20 1.61 -1.43
N PHE A 152 3.51 1.36 -0.16
CA PHE A 152 3.99 2.36 0.79
C PHE A 152 5.46 2.16 1.04
N ARG A 153 6.22 3.26 1.02
CA ARG A 153 7.57 3.30 1.55
C ARG A 153 7.48 3.46 3.06
N GLU A 154 8.01 2.51 3.81
CA GLU A 154 8.05 2.55 5.28
C GLU A 154 9.31 3.30 5.77
N ASP A 155 9.61 4.46 5.18
CA ASP A 155 10.77 5.27 5.57
C ASP A 155 10.47 6.12 6.81
N GLY A 156 10.40 5.48 7.98
CA GLY A 156 10.61 5.98 9.36
C GLY A 156 9.90 7.26 9.84
N ASN A 157 9.17 7.95 8.98
CA ASN A 157 8.49 9.21 9.22
C ASN A 157 6.98 8.96 9.39
N ALA A 158 6.34 9.77 10.23
CA ALA A 158 4.90 9.77 10.39
C ALA A 158 4.24 10.21 9.07
N GLY A 159 3.80 9.24 8.26
CA GLY A 159 3.09 9.49 7.02
C GLY A 159 3.25 8.35 6.02
N PHE A 160 2.15 7.94 5.40
CA PHE A 160 2.18 6.98 4.30
C PHE A 160 2.78 7.66 3.07
N ARG A 161 4.09 7.49 2.84
CA ARG A 161 4.71 7.92 1.58
C ARG A 161 4.38 6.90 0.51
N ARG A 162 3.42 7.27 -0.35
CA ARG A 162 2.97 6.49 -1.50
C ARG A 162 4.11 6.34 -2.50
N SER A 163 4.16 5.20 -3.21
CA SER A 163 4.71 5.19 -4.55
C SER A 163 3.94 6.20 -5.40
N ARG A 164 4.59 7.29 -5.84
CA ARG A 164 3.92 8.33 -6.63
C ARG A 164 3.35 7.80 -7.95
N ASP A 165 3.91 6.72 -8.49
CA ASP A 165 3.44 6.01 -9.69
C ASP A 165 2.42 4.90 -9.39
N GLY A 166 1.98 4.75 -8.14
CA GLY A 166 1.02 3.74 -7.70
C GLY A 166 1.53 2.29 -7.72
N ARG A 167 2.80 2.07 -8.06
CA ARG A 167 3.43 0.75 -8.21
C ARG A 167 4.14 0.32 -6.93
N PHE A 168 3.99 -0.94 -6.54
CA PHE A 168 4.60 -1.43 -5.30
C PHE A 168 6.11 -1.65 -5.43
N TYR A 169 6.78 -1.49 -4.29
CA TYR A 169 8.16 -1.89 -4.04
C TYR A 169 8.18 -3.23 -3.31
N TYR A 170 9.26 -4.00 -3.42
CA TYR A 170 9.41 -5.27 -2.72
C TYR A 170 10.82 -5.46 -2.18
N GLU A 171 10.95 -6.25 -1.13
CA GLU A 171 12.24 -6.67 -0.59
C GLU A 171 12.76 -7.85 -1.42
N CYS A 172 13.82 -7.63 -2.20
CA CYS A 172 14.42 -8.71 -2.98
C CYS A 172 15.09 -9.72 -2.04
N ARG A 173 14.70 -10.99 -2.12
CA ARG A 173 15.34 -12.09 -1.38
C ARG A 173 15.59 -13.24 -2.33
N GLU A 174 16.83 -13.74 -2.36
CA GLU A 174 17.23 -14.82 -3.26
C GLU A 174 16.43 -16.11 -3.05
N ASP A 175 15.93 -16.33 -1.83
CA ASP A 175 15.12 -17.50 -1.47
C ASP A 175 13.61 -17.31 -1.69
N LYS A 176 13.18 -16.15 -2.19
CA LYS A 176 11.76 -15.80 -2.36
C LYS A 176 11.42 -15.40 -3.78
N ARG A 177 10.49 -16.15 -4.37
CA ARG A 177 9.92 -15.85 -5.69
C ARG A 177 8.46 -15.44 -5.62
N SER A 178 7.72 -15.88 -4.59
CA SER A 178 6.33 -15.49 -4.37
C SER A 178 6.21 -14.45 -3.25
N TYR A 179 5.37 -13.44 -3.45
CA TYR A 179 5.27 -12.26 -2.58
C TYR A 179 3.84 -12.01 -2.08
N ILE A 180 3.73 -11.48 -0.87
CA ILE A 180 2.54 -10.79 -0.37
C ILE A 180 2.70 -9.29 -0.55
N ILE A 181 1.70 -8.65 -1.15
CA ILE A 181 1.71 -7.20 -1.37
C ILE A 181 0.70 -6.51 -0.46
N LYS A 182 1.16 -5.54 0.31
CA LYS A 182 0.34 -4.67 1.15
C LYS A 182 -0.22 -3.49 0.35
N SER A 183 -1.52 -3.26 0.48
CA SER A 183 -2.21 -2.05 0.03
C SER A 183 -3.17 -1.53 1.10
N HIS A 184 -3.62 -0.28 0.93
CA HIS A 184 -4.73 0.28 1.70
C HIS A 184 -5.82 0.74 0.74
N PHE A 185 -7.05 0.87 1.23
CA PHE A 185 -8.21 1.23 0.40
C PHE A 185 -8.06 2.50 -0.45
N PHE A 186 -7.24 3.46 -0.01
CA PHE A 186 -6.99 4.71 -0.74
C PHE A 186 -5.87 4.59 -1.78
N GLN A 187 -5.27 3.40 -1.91
CA GLN A 187 -4.27 3.05 -2.90
C GLN A 187 -4.45 1.56 -3.30
N PRO A 188 -5.63 1.20 -3.84
CA PRO A 188 -5.93 -0.19 -4.13
C PRO A 188 -5.11 -0.69 -5.32
N LEU A 189 -4.73 -1.96 -5.29
CA LEU A 189 -3.96 -2.60 -6.37
C LEU A 189 -4.90 -3.23 -7.40
N HIS A 190 -5.66 -2.39 -8.10
CA HIS A 190 -6.56 -2.83 -9.19
C HIS A 190 -5.94 -2.69 -10.58
N PHE A 191 -4.62 -2.84 -10.68
CA PHE A 191 -3.97 -2.85 -11.98
C PHE A 191 -4.28 -4.15 -12.74
N PRO A 192 -4.34 -4.14 -14.08
CA PRO A 192 -4.64 -5.33 -14.89
C PRO A 192 -3.76 -6.53 -14.54
N GLU A 193 -2.50 -6.30 -14.19
CA GLU A 193 -1.55 -7.33 -13.75
C GLU A 193 -1.94 -8.07 -12.45
N TYR A 194 -2.82 -7.50 -11.61
CA TYR A 194 -3.26 -8.10 -10.34
C TYR A 194 -4.68 -8.65 -10.40
N ARG A 195 -5.36 -8.58 -11.56
CA ARG A 195 -6.78 -8.92 -11.69
C ARG A 195 -7.12 -10.33 -11.19
N PHE A 196 -6.19 -11.27 -11.32
CA PHE A 196 -6.38 -12.67 -10.94
C PHE A 196 -5.68 -13.05 -9.63
N THR A 197 -4.97 -12.11 -9.01
CA THR A 197 -4.33 -12.33 -7.73
C THR A 197 -5.39 -12.44 -6.64
N LYS A 198 -5.24 -13.41 -5.74
CA LYS A 198 -6.12 -13.52 -4.57
C LYS A 198 -5.91 -12.28 -3.70
N THR A 199 -7.02 -11.66 -3.28
CA THR A 199 -7.00 -10.51 -2.37
C THR A 199 -7.72 -10.87 -1.09
N VAL A 200 -7.03 -10.75 0.04
CA VAL A 200 -7.63 -10.79 1.38
C VAL A 200 -7.89 -9.35 1.80
N PHE A 201 -9.15 -9.02 2.04
CA PHE A 201 -9.51 -7.71 2.60
C PHE A 201 -9.49 -7.80 4.13
N GLN A 202 -8.73 -6.92 4.79
CA GLN A 202 -8.71 -6.84 6.24
C GLN A 202 -9.37 -5.56 6.74
N VAL A 203 -10.43 -5.75 7.51
CA VAL A 203 -11.17 -4.66 8.17
C VAL A 203 -10.89 -4.71 9.67
N SER A 204 -10.93 -3.57 10.33
CA SER A 204 -10.87 -3.47 11.80
C SER A 204 -11.95 -2.52 12.25
N TYR A 205 -12.41 -2.66 13.48
CA TYR A 205 -13.47 -1.81 13.99
C TYR A 205 -13.17 -0.33 13.74
N LEU A 206 -14.11 0.34 13.08
CA LEU A 206 -13.88 1.64 12.46
C LEU A 206 -13.32 2.69 13.43
N PHE A 207 -13.90 2.78 14.62
CA PHE A 207 -13.46 3.74 15.64
C PHE A 207 -12.02 3.46 16.10
N ASP A 208 -11.62 2.20 16.25
CA ASP A 208 -10.24 1.84 16.59
C ASP A 208 -9.28 2.20 15.45
N SER A 209 -9.66 1.93 14.21
CA SER A 209 -8.85 2.23 13.03
C SER A 209 -8.64 3.73 12.88
N TYR A 210 -9.70 4.54 12.95
CA TYR A 210 -9.60 6.01 12.86
C TYR A 210 -8.83 6.62 14.03
N TYR A 211 -9.08 6.17 15.26
CA TYR A 211 -8.31 6.62 16.42
C TYR A 211 -6.82 6.31 16.27
N SER A 212 -6.47 5.06 15.96
CA SER A 212 -5.07 4.66 15.80
C SER A 212 -4.41 5.37 14.62
N TRP A 213 -5.16 5.64 13.55
CA TRP A 213 -4.66 6.36 12.38
C TRP A 213 -4.41 7.83 12.71
N GLY A 214 -5.34 8.48 13.44
CA GLY A 214 -5.15 9.84 13.94
C GLY A 214 -3.93 9.94 14.84
N ARG A 215 -3.80 9.01 15.79
CA ARG A 215 -2.63 8.97 16.69
C ARG A 215 -1.31 8.84 15.95
N MET A 216 -1.28 8.07 14.85
CA MET A 216 -0.08 7.92 14.02
C MET A 216 0.29 9.22 13.30
N LEU A 217 -0.71 10.02 12.89
CA LEU A 217 -0.54 11.30 12.21
C LEU A 217 -0.23 12.46 13.17
N ALA A 218 -0.47 12.27 14.46
CA ALA A 218 -0.25 13.30 15.47
C ALA A 218 1.22 13.69 15.58
N LEU A 219 1.49 14.95 15.95
CA LEU A 219 2.86 15.46 16.19
C LEU A 219 3.60 14.64 17.27
N SER A 220 2.86 14.13 18.27
CA SER A 220 3.40 13.32 19.36
C SER A 220 2.67 11.98 19.47
N PRO A 221 2.93 10.99 18.58
CA PRO A 221 2.21 9.71 18.55
C PRO A 221 2.35 8.88 19.83
N LYS A 222 3.44 9.12 20.59
CA LYS A 222 3.74 8.42 21.85
C LYS A 222 2.96 8.97 23.05
N ASN A 223 2.25 10.10 22.90
CA ASN A 223 1.42 10.65 23.97
C ASN A 223 0.35 9.63 24.40
N THR A 224 0.31 9.31 25.70
CA THR A 224 -0.64 8.38 26.29
C THR A 224 -2.04 8.98 26.41
N ASP A 225 -2.13 10.31 26.47
CA ASP A 225 -3.38 11.06 26.67
C ASP A 225 -3.95 11.59 25.34
N TYR A 226 -3.47 11.04 24.21
CA TYR A 226 -3.93 11.43 22.89
C TYR A 226 -5.42 11.11 22.71
N ARG A 227 -6.18 12.13 22.33
CA ARG A 227 -7.57 12.03 21.87
C ARG A 227 -7.69 12.62 20.47
N LEU A 228 -8.50 11.98 19.62
CA LEU A 228 -8.84 12.49 18.31
C LEU A 228 -9.95 13.53 18.45
N LEU A 229 -9.61 14.80 18.18
CA LEU A 229 -10.52 15.93 18.34
C LEU A 229 -11.01 16.44 16.99
N GLU A 230 -12.22 16.98 16.92
CA GLU A 230 -12.78 17.57 15.70
C GLU A 230 -11.92 18.74 15.17
N SER A 231 -11.32 19.50 16.08
CA SER A 231 -10.43 20.62 15.75
C SER A 231 -9.00 20.20 15.37
N SER A 232 -8.68 18.91 15.46
CA SER A 232 -7.32 18.41 15.24
C SER A 232 -6.95 18.37 13.75
N LYS A 233 -5.66 18.60 13.43
CA LYS A 233 -5.17 18.54 12.04
C LYS A 233 -5.30 17.13 11.46
N GLU A 234 -5.11 16.13 12.31
CA GLU A 234 -5.22 14.72 11.98
C GLU A 234 -6.66 14.40 11.56
N TRP A 235 -7.65 14.88 12.31
CA TRP A 235 -9.06 14.67 11.94
C TRP A 235 -9.42 15.31 10.60
N SER A 236 -8.97 16.53 10.33
CA SER A 236 -9.18 17.18 9.03
C SER A 236 -8.70 16.31 7.87
N MET A 237 -7.51 15.72 8.01
CA MET A 237 -6.96 14.77 7.03
C MET A 237 -7.80 13.48 6.97
N LEU A 238 -8.08 12.83 8.09
CA LEU A 238 -8.83 11.57 8.14
C LEU A 238 -10.24 11.69 7.58
N ARG A 239 -10.91 12.82 7.84
CA ARG A 239 -12.26 13.11 7.36
C ARG A 239 -12.33 13.08 5.83
N SER A 240 -11.28 13.55 5.15
CA SER A 240 -11.20 13.52 3.68
C SER A 240 -11.20 12.09 3.09
N TYR A 241 -10.82 11.09 3.87
CA TYR A 241 -10.81 9.68 3.44
C TYR A 241 -12.11 8.94 3.73
N ILE A 242 -13.08 9.54 4.44
CA ILE A 242 -14.35 8.89 4.78
C ILE A 242 -15.09 8.40 3.53
N PRO A 243 -15.30 9.20 2.47
CA PRO A 243 -16.02 8.74 1.28
C PRO A 243 -15.36 7.53 0.62
N LEU A 244 -14.03 7.55 0.51
CA LEU A 244 -13.24 6.45 -0.06
C LEU A 244 -13.34 5.17 0.78
N ASN A 245 -13.24 5.27 2.12
CA ASN A 245 -13.37 4.11 3.00
C ASN A 245 -14.79 3.52 2.95
N ARG A 246 -15.83 4.36 2.88
CA ARG A 246 -17.22 3.91 2.73
C ARG A 246 -17.44 3.15 1.44
N GLN A 247 -16.93 3.68 0.32
CA GLN A 247 -17.00 3.03 -0.98
C GLN A 247 -16.27 1.69 -0.95
N TRP A 248 -15.05 1.66 -0.40
CA TRP A 248 -14.25 0.45 -0.28
C TRP A 248 -14.93 -0.60 0.60
N LEU A 249 -15.44 -0.23 1.78
CA LEU A 249 -16.17 -1.16 2.64
C LEU A 249 -17.41 -1.73 1.95
N SER A 250 -18.07 -0.95 1.08
CA SER A 250 -19.21 -1.44 0.29
C SER A 250 -18.76 -2.44 -0.79
N TYR A 251 -17.61 -2.18 -1.43
CA TYR A 251 -16.96 -3.10 -2.37
C TYR A 251 -16.44 -4.39 -1.70
N VAL A 252 -16.07 -4.34 -0.42
CA VAL A 252 -15.57 -5.51 0.32
C VAL A 252 -16.68 -6.48 0.72
N ARG A 253 -17.95 -6.03 0.79
CA ARG A 253 -19.06 -6.82 1.34
C ARG A 253 -19.29 -8.16 0.62
N ASP A 254 -19.00 -8.23 -0.68
CA ASP A 254 -19.18 -9.41 -1.52
C ASP A 254 -17.85 -10.16 -1.80
N ARG A 255 -16.78 -9.82 -1.06
CA ARG A 255 -15.43 -10.38 -1.23
C ARG A 255 -14.98 -11.15 0.00
N PHE A 256 -13.87 -11.88 -0.13
CA PHE A 256 -13.24 -12.53 1.01
C PHE A 256 -12.60 -11.50 1.94
N PHE A 257 -13.13 -11.38 3.15
CA PHE A 257 -12.57 -10.50 4.17
C PHE A 257 -12.40 -11.19 5.52
N VAL A 258 -11.49 -10.63 6.31
CA VAL A 258 -11.26 -10.98 7.72
C VAL A 258 -11.38 -9.72 8.56
N ARG A 259 -12.06 -9.82 9.71
CA ARG A 259 -12.05 -8.76 10.71
C ARG A 259 -10.86 -8.97 11.61
N TYR A 260 -10.11 -7.92 11.90
CA TYR A 260 -8.98 -8.01 12.81
C TYR A 260 -9.39 -8.53 14.20
N GLU A 261 -10.64 -8.26 14.59
CA GLU A 261 -11.24 -8.76 15.82
C GLU A 261 -11.46 -10.28 15.82
N ASP A 262 -11.62 -10.92 14.66
CA ASP A 262 -11.86 -12.37 14.56
C ASP A 262 -10.64 -13.19 15.00
N TYR A 263 -9.41 -12.66 14.81
CA TYR A 263 -8.19 -13.28 15.35
C TYR A 263 -8.22 -13.44 16.88
N TYR A 264 -9.01 -12.63 17.59
CA TYR A 264 -9.15 -12.68 19.05
C TYR A 264 -10.34 -13.53 19.49
N ARG A 265 -11.41 -13.59 18.69
CA ARG A 265 -12.65 -14.32 19.05
C ARG A 265 -12.60 -15.79 18.70
N ASP A 266 -12.14 -16.08 17.48
CA ASP A 266 -12.04 -17.42 16.94
C ASP A 266 -10.77 -17.49 16.10
N PHE A 267 -9.64 -17.61 16.79
CA PHE A 267 -8.33 -17.66 16.15
C PHE A 267 -8.26 -18.82 15.16
N ASN A 268 -8.59 -20.04 15.59
CA ASN A 268 -8.46 -21.22 14.76
C ASN A 268 -9.38 -21.17 13.53
N GLY A 269 -10.64 -20.77 13.68
CA GLY A 269 -11.56 -20.64 12.55
C GLY A 269 -11.14 -19.52 11.59
N THR A 270 -10.62 -18.40 12.10
CA THR A 270 -10.10 -17.31 11.26
C THR A 270 -8.91 -17.77 10.42
N ILE A 271 -7.94 -18.44 11.03
CA ILE A 271 -6.76 -18.95 10.31
C ILE A 271 -7.15 -20.02 9.29
N GLN A 272 -8.08 -20.92 9.64
CA GLN A 272 -8.57 -21.94 8.70
C GLN A 272 -9.24 -21.30 7.48
N ARG A 273 -10.12 -20.31 7.69
CA ARG A 273 -10.78 -19.59 6.59
C ARG A 273 -9.78 -18.93 5.64
N ILE A 274 -8.70 -18.34 6.17
CA ILE A 274 -7.62 -17.77 5.34
C ILE A 274 -6.92 -18.88 4.55
N SER A 275 -6.58 -19.99 5.19
CA SER A 275 -5.95 -21.15 4.55
C SER A 275 -6.79 -21.69 3.38
N ASP A 276 -8.10 -21.87 3.61
CA ASP A 276 -9.03 -22.40 2.63
C ASP A 276 -9.18 -21.46 1.43
N PHE A 277 -9.32 -20.15 1.69
CA PHE A 277 -9.39 -19.15 0.63
C PHE A 277 -8.12 -19.12 -0.21
N LEU A 278 -6.95 -19.19 0.43
CA LEU A 278 -5.66 -19.23 -0.26
C LEU A 278 -5.42 -20.57 -0.96
N GLY A 279 -6.13 -21.63 -0.60
CA GLY A 279 -5.95 -22.97 -1.17
C GLY A 279 -4.60 -23.58 -0.76
N VAL A 280 -4.17 -23.29 0.46
CA VAL A 280 -2.88 -23.72 1.02
C VAL A 280 -3.09 -24.62 2.24
N PRO A 281 -2.10 -25.47 2.60
CA PRO A 281 -2.13 -26.20 3.86
C PRO A 281 -2.29 -25.24 5.05
N ARG A 282 -2.73 -25.80 6.18
CA ARG A 282 -2.94 -25.06 7.43
C ARG A 282 -1.75 -24.15 7.73
N LEU A 283 -2.03 -22.89 8.10
CA LEU A 283 -1.02 -21.87 8.39
C LEU A 283 -0.33 -22.15 9.74
N GLU A 284 0.50 -23.19 9.77
CA GLU A 284 1.27 -23.58 10.95
C GLU A 284 2.25 -22.47 11.35
N GLY A 285 2.30 -22.18 12.65
CA GLY A 285 3.12 -21.10 13.18
C GLY A 285 2.50 -19.71 13.04
N PHE A 286 1.23 -19.57 12.64
CA PHE A 286 0.51 -18.31 12.81
C PHE A 286 0.32 -18.07 14.33
N ALA A 287 0.84 -16.97 14.85
CA ALA A 287 0.85 -16.68 16.28
C ALA A 287 -0.39 -15.88 16.68
N SER A 288 -1.12 -16.32 17.70
CA SER A 288 -2.29 -15.60 18.21
C SER A 288 -1.92 -14.20 18.72
N PRO A 289 -2.79 -13.19 18.51
CA PRO A 289 -2.49 -11.84 18.93
C PRO A 289 -2.62 -11.71 20.45
N ARG A 290 -1.82 -10.83 21.07
CA ARG A 290 -1.97 -10.51 22.50
C ARG A 290 -3.24 -9.67 22.71
N PRO A 291 -4.15 -10.05 23.64
CA PRO A 291 -5.36 -9.28 23.89
C PRO A 291 -5.07 -7.83 24.27
N ASN A 292 -5.75 -6.88 23.61
CA ASN A 292 -5.74 -5.47 23.97
C ASN A 292 -7.17 -5.01 24.27
N MET A 293 -7.61 -5.22 25.51
CA MET A 293 -8.97 -4.90 25.95
C MET A 293 -9.25 -3.39 26.04
N LYS A 294 -8.23 -2.53 25.88
CA LYS A 294 -8.41 -1.08 25.86
C LYS A 294 -9.05 -0.56 24.57
N ARG A 295 -9.09 -1.36 23.50
CA ARG A 295 -9.68 -0.97 22.23
C ARG A 295 -11.16 -0.64 22.39
N THR A 296 -11.66 0.36 21.68
CA THR A 296 -13.08 0.77 21.67
C THR A 296 -13.98 -0.40 21.29
N PHE A 297 -13.51 -1.31 20.44
CA PHE A 297 -14.25 -2.53 20.14
C PHE A 297 -14.53 -3.42 21.36
N TRP A 298 -13.69 -3.43 22.39
CA TRP A 298 -13.91 -4.24 23.58
C TRP A 298 -14.49 -3.44 24.73
N SER A 299 -14.02 -2.20 24.92
CA SER A 299 -14.42 -1.35 26.03
C SER A 299 -15.76 -0.63 25.83
N ASP A 300 -16.20 -0.46 24.58
CA ASP A 300 -17.31 0.43 24.21
C ASP A 300 -17.11 1.91 24.65
N GLY A 301 -15.93 2.26 25.20
CA GLY A 301 -15.60 3.56 25.75
C GLY A 301 -14.99 4.52 24.72
N TYR A 302 -15.77 5.00 23.76
CA TYR A 302 -15.23 5.91 22.72
C TYR A 302 -14.72 7.25 23.30
N HIS A 303 -15.29 7.71 24.41
CA HIS A 303 -14.99 8.99 25.03
C HIS A 303 -13.54 9.12 25.48
N ASP A 304 -12.88 8.00 25.80
CA ASP A 304 -11.47 7.96 26.15
C ASP A 304 -10.54 8.24 24.95
N PHE A 305 -11.04 8.07 23.72
CA PHE A 305 -10.22 8.06 22.50
C PHE A 305 -10.54 9.20 21.54
N MET A 306 -11.77 9.68 21.52
CA MET A 306 -12.21 10.75 20.63
C MET A 306 -13.26 11.64 21.31
N ASP A 307 -13.47 12.83 20.76
CA ASP A 307 -14.61 13.65 21.16
C ASP A 307 -15.93 13.15 20.55
N GLU A 308 -17.03 13.69 21.06
CA GLU A 308 -18.38 13.29 20.65
C GLU A 308 -18.68 13.63 19.19
N ASN A 309 -18.20 14.76 18.67
CA ASN A 309 -18.47 15.16 17.29
C ASN A 309 -17.76 14.26 16.28
N VAL A 310 -16.52 13.86 16.55
CA VAL A 310 -15.79 12.86 15.77
C VAL A 310 -16.53 11.53 15.81
N PHE A 311 -16.93 11.07 17.00
CA PHE A 311 -17.66 9.81 17.17
C PHE A 311 -18.99 9.81 16.39
N LEU A 312 -19.84 10.82 16.59
CA LEU A 312 -21.13 10.94 15.92
C LEU A 312 -20.97 11.11 14.40
N GLY A 313 -19.93 11.83 13.97
CA GLY A 313 -19.56 11.94 12.56
C GLY A 313 -19.26 10.58 11.95
N LEU A 314 -18.38 9.79 12.56
CA LEU A 314 -18.07 8.43 12.09
C LEU A 314 -19.29 7.51 12.14
N LEU A 315 -20.07 7.55 13.22
CA LEU A 315 -21.26 6.72 13.38
C LEU A 315 -22.29 6.99 12.28
N ARG A 316 -22.56 8.27 11.98
CA ARG A 316 -23.49 8.67 10.92
C ARG A 316 -23.03 8.16 9.56
N GLU A 317 -21.75 8.34 9.25
CA GLU A 317 -21.19 7.99 7.95
C GLU A 317 -21.08 6.48 7.72
N PHE A 318 -20.86 5.69 8.78
CA PHE A 318 -20.58 4.25 8.65
C PHE A 318 -21.62 3.31 9.27
N SER A 319 -22.79 3.81 9.69
CA SER A 319 -23.82 3.02 10.38
C SER A 319 -24.17 1.70 9.67
N GLU A 320 -24.34 1.72 8.35
CA GLU A 320 -24.62 0.53 7.55
C GLU A 320 -23.45 -0.46 7.52
N GLN A 321 -22.23 0.05 7.36
CA GLN A 321 -21.02 -0.78 7.36
C GLN A 321 -20.81 -1.41 8.74
N ILE A 322 -21.09 -0.67 9.82
CA ILE A 322 -21.01 -1.20 11.19
C ILE A 322 -21.99 -2.36 11.38
N ARG A 323 -23.25 -2.20 10.95
CA ARG A 323 -24.26 -3.27 11.01
C ARG A 323 -23.85 -4.53 10.25
N PHE A 324 -23.16 -4.38 9.13
CA PHE A 324 -22.71 -5.50 8.32
C PHE A 324 -21.46 -6.19 8.89
N PHE A 325 -20.39 -5.42 9.14
CA PHE A 325 -19.09 -5.98 9.54
C PHE A 325 -19.01 -6.27 11.04
N TRP A 326 -19.70 -5.51 11.89
CA TRP A 326 -19.69 -5.69 13.34
C TRP A 326 -21.13 -5.67 13.89
N PRO A 327 -22.00 -6.61 13.48
CA PRO A 327 -23.40 -6.63 13.87
C PRO A 327 -23.58 -6.63 15.39
N GLU A 328 -22.68 -7.27 16.13
CA GLU A 328 -22.70 -7.29 17.59
C GLU A 328 -22.46 -5.92 18.24
N LYS A 329 -22.07 -4.90 17.46
CA LYS A 329 -21.91 -3.51 17.88
C LYS A 329 -23.07 -2.62 17.47
N ALA A 330 -23.92 -3.05 16.54
CA ALA A 330 -24.99 -2.23 15.99
C ALA A 330 -25.98 -1.75 17.05
N ASP A 331 -26.39 -2.63 17.97
CA ASP A 331 -27.42 -2.34 18.98
C ASP A 331 -26.88 -1.56 20.18
N ARG A 332 -25.56 -1.53 20.36
CA ARG A 332 -24.91 -0.82 21.47
C ARG A 332 -24.65 0.65 21.16
N LEU A 333 -24.64 1.02 19.89
CA LEU A 333 -24.36 2.37 19.40
C LEU A 333 -25.63 3.23 19.27
N SER A 334 -26.82 2.64 19.37
CA SER A 334 -28.11 3.32 19.29
C SER A 334 -28.60 3.92 20.62
N TYR A 335 -27.86 3.75 21.72
CA TYR A 335 -28.37 4.00 23.07
C TYR A 335 -27.54 5.01 23.89
N ARG A 336 -27.40 6.26 23.43
CA ARG A 336 -27.07 7.44 24.28
C ARG A 336 -27.66 8.76 23.76
N GLY A 337 -28.72 8.70 22.94
CA GLY A 337 -29.43 9.86 22.41
C GLY A 337 -30.71 10.25 23.14
N SER A 338 -31.06 9.63 24.27
CA SER A 338 -32.33 9.91 24.96
C SER A 338 -32.29 9.62 26.47
N SER A 339 -32.67 10.63 27.27
CA SER A 339 -32.84 10.65 28.74
C SER A 339 -31.54 10.65 29.58
N ASN A 340 -31.26 11.60 30.49
CA ASN A 340 -32.12 12.38 31.36
C ASN A 340 -31.74 13.87 31.43
N ARG A 341 -32.65 14.74 30.97
CA ARG A 341 -33.00 15.94 31.72
C ARG A 341 -33.97 15.49 32.83
N LYS A 342 -33.50 15.44 34.08
CA LYS A 342 -34.28 15.74 35.29
C LYS A 342 -33.48 16.88 35.92
N LYS A 343 -33.91 18.15 35.98
CA LYS A 343 -35.06 18.66 36.75
C LYS A 343 -35.36 17.79 37.95
N GLU A 344 -34.58 17.99 39.00
CA GLU A 344 -35.10 18.37 40.31
C GLU A 344 -34.32 19.60 40.78
#